data_AF-A0A349W6I2-F1
#
_entry.id   AF-A0A349W6I2-F1
#
_cell.length_a   1.000
_cell.length_b   1.000
_cell.length_c   1.000
_cell.angle_alpha   90.00
_cell.angle_beta   90.00
_cell.angle_gamma   90.00
#
_symmetry.space_group_name_H-M   'P 1'
#
loop_
_entity.id
_entity.type
_entity.pdbx_description
1 polymer ?
#
loop_
_entity_poly.entity_id
_entity_poly.type
_entity_poly.pdbx_seq_one_letter_code
_entity_poly.pdbx_strand_id
1 'polypeptide(L)'
;MAAVNAQGRLYLQSVPMPQGKEPIPWSAPRLLETGDDVISADGENRPKLVFGPRGTVLIAYTQVLSKPFTGHVRMLRSVDGGKTFSPPFTVHADRQVITHRFESVGFDRQGVLHTVWIDKRDQELAPRVGQKFTYRGAAIY
;
A
#
# COMPACT_ATOMS: atom_id res chain seq x y z
N MET A 1 -5.44 -7.49 11.31
CA MET A 1 -4.90 -6.15 11.03
C MET A 1 -3.54 -6.25 10.38
N ALA A 2 -3.22 -5.30 9.50
CA ALA A 2 -1.87 -5.04 9.03
C ALA A 2 -1.42 -3.69 9.58
N ALA A 3 -0.20 -3.59 10.11
CA ALA A 3 0.32 -2.36 10.71
C ALA A 3 1.85 -2.37 10.73
N VAL A 4 2.45 -1.25 11.11
CA VAL A 4 3.90 -1.09 11.21
C VAL A 4 4.31 -1.07 12.68
N ASN A 5 5.37 -1.80 13.03
CA ASN A 5 5.89 -1.84 14.40
C ASN A 5 6.81 -0.64 14.70
N ALA A 6 7.33 -0.52 15.93
CA ALA A 6 8.19 0.60 16.34
C ALA A 6 9.51 0.69 15.56
N GLN A 7 9.91 -0.38 14.86
CA GLN A 7 11.11 -0.42 14.00
C GLN A 7 10.78 -0.15 12.52
N GLY A 8 9.56 0.26 12.18
CA GLY A 8 9.18 0.52 10.79
C GLY A 8 8.87 -0.73 9.96
N ARG A 9 8.74 -1.91 10.59
CA ARG A 9 8.47 -3.18 9.88
C ARG A 9 6.99 -3.52 9.83
N LEU A 10 6.52 -3.95 8.66
CA LEU A 10 5.16 -4.40 8.45
C LEU A 10 4.91 -5.72 9.18
N TYR A 11 3.78 -5.81 9.89
CA TYR A 11 3.33 -7.03 10.53
C TYR A 11 1.83 -7.26 10.29
N LEU A 12 1.45 -8.53 10.39
CA LEU A 12 0.07 -8.99 10.37
C LEU A 12 -0.30 -9.64 11.71
N GLN A 13 -1.49 -9.33 12.21
CA GLN A 13 -2.16 -10.10 13.26
C GLN A 13 -3.56 -10.49 12.81
N SER A 14 -4.03 -11.64 13.25
CA SER A 14 -5.37 -12.13 12.97
C SER A 14 -6.01 -12.69 14.23
N VAL A 15 -7.34 -12.63 14.29
CA VAL A 15 -8.14 -13.39 15.23
C VAL A 15 -8.87 -14.46 14.41
N PRO A 16 -8.83 -15.75 14.82
CA PRO A 16 -9.60 -16.77 14.13
C PRO A 16 -11.10 -16.52 14.32
N MET A 17 -11.91 -17.11 13.45
CA MET A 17 -13.37 -17.00 13.54
C MET A 17 -13.86 -17.52 14.90
N PRO A 18 -14.63 -16.73 15.67
CA PRO A 18 -15.17 -17.18 16.94
C PRO A 18 -16.08 -18.40 16.76
N GLN A 19 -15.84 -19.46 17.55
CA GLN A 19 -16.74 -20.63 17.63
C GLN A 19 -17.72 -20.55 18.82
N GLY A 20 -17.64 -19.47 19.61
CA GLY A 20 -18.46 -19.27 20.80
C GLY A 20 -18.52 -17.79 21.17
N LYS A 21 -19.04 -17.50 22.37
CA LYS A 21 -19.18 -16.12 22.88
C LYS A 21 -17.94 -15.60 23.59
N GLU A 22 -16.93 -16.42 23.79
CA GLU A 22 -15.71 -16.03 24.50
C GLU A 22 -14.79 -15.17 23.62
N PRO A 23 -14.18 -14.11 24.18
CA PRO A 23 -13.18 -13.33 23.47
C PRO A 23 -11.97 -14.18 23.08
N ILE A 24 -11.57 -14.13 21.81
CA ILE A 24 -10.38 -14.81 21.33
C ILE A 24 -9.23 -13.80 21.25
N PRO A 25 -8.03 -14.11 21.80
CA PRO A 25 -6.88 -13.22 21.70
C PRO A 25 -6.38 -13.09 20.26
N TRP A 26 -5.74 -11.96 19.96
CA TRP A 26 -4.98 -11.78 18.72
C TRP A 26 -3.82 -12.78 18.63
N SER A 27 -3.51 -13.21 17.42
CA SER A 27 -2.26 -13.93 17.14
C SER A 27 -1.05 -13.08 17.53
N ALA A 28 0.09 -13.73 17.79
CA ALA A 28 1.37 -13.03 17.84
C ALA A 28 1.60 -12.23 16.53
N PRO A 29 2.25 -11.05 16.59
CA PRO A 29 2.62 -10.30 15.40
C PRO A 29 3.51 -11.14 14.48
N ARG A 30 3.08 -11.33 13.24
CA ARG A 30 3.88 -11.97 12.20
C ARG A 30 4.46 -10.89 11.29
N LEU A 31 5.78 -10.76 11.30
CA LEU A 31 6.47 -9.87 10.37
C LEU A 31 6.26 -10.34 8.93
N LEU A 32 6.08 -9.38 8.03
CA LEU A 32 5.99 -9.63 6.60
C LEU A 32 7.25 -9.14 5.92
N GLU A 33 7.72 -9.89 4.93
CA GLU A 33 8.88 -9.54 4.12
C GLU A 33 8.53 -8.38 3.17
N THR A 34 9.20 -7.24 3.36
CA THR A 34 9.04 -6.05 2.52
C THR A 34 10.35 -5.62 1.86
N GLY A 35 11.37 -6.49 1.89
CA GLY A 35 12.73 -6.14 1.47
C GLY A 35 13.26 -4.92 2.23
N ASP A 36 13.93 -4.03 1.52
CA ASP A 36 14.52 -2.79 2.08
C ASP A 36 13.55 -1.60 2.02
N ASP A 37 12.24 -1.84 1.82
CA ASP A 37 11.27 -0.76 1.74
C ASP A 37 11.14 -0.02 3.08
N VAL A 38 11.38 1.29 3.07
CA VAL A 38 11.07 2.18 4.20
C VAL A 38 9.59 2.53 4.15
N ILE A 39 8.82 2.07 5.14
CA ILE A 39 7.35 2.17 5.10
C ILE A 39 6.86 3.42 5.80
N SER A 40 6.03 4.20 5.11
CA SER A 40 5.25 5.29 5.72
C SER A 40 3.96 4.73 6.31
N ALA A 41 3.60 5.18 7.52
CA ALA A 41 2.38 4.79 8.22
C ALA A 41 1.69 5.97 8.91
N ASP A 42 2.04 7.20 8.51
CA ASP A 42 1.42 8.44 8.99
C ASP A 42 0.07 8.69 8.31
N GLY A 43 -0.96 9.00 9.11
CA GLY A 43 -2.28 9.41 8.64
C GLY A 43 -2.90 8.42 7.63
N GLU A 44 -3.09 8.89 6.39
CA GLU A 44 -3.69 8.10 5.31
C GLU A 44 -2.75 7.07 4.68
N ASN A 45 -1.44 7.16 4.95
CA ASN A 45 -0.45 6.20 4.44
C ASN A 45 -0.39 4.89 5.25
N ARG A 46 -1.23 4.72 6.27
CA ARG A 46 -1.29 3.46 7.04
C ARG A 46 -1.53 2.27 6.10
N PRO A 47 -0.87 1.11 6.32
CA PRO A 47 -1.09 -0.07 5.49
C PRO A 47 -2.56 -0.46 5.39
N LYS A 48 -3.02 -0.81 4.19
CA LYS A 48 -4.40 -1.18 3.90
C LYS A 48 -4.49 -2.67 3.62
N LEU A 49 -5.39 -3.36 4.32
CA LEU A 49 -5.65 -4.79 4.14
C LEU A 49 -7.00 -4.97 3.45
N VAL A 50 -7.02 -5.60 2.27
CA VAL A 50 -8.25 -5.89 1.53
C VAL A 50 -8.38 -7.37 1.21
N PHE A 51 -9.62 -7.86 1.27
CA PHE A 51 -9.97 -9.25 0.99
C PHE A 51 -10.67 -9.32 -0.37
N GLY A 52 -10.22 -10.26 -1.20
CA GLY A 52 -10.72 -10.49 -2.54
C GLY A 52 -11.24 -11.91 -2.74
N PRO A 53 -11.64 -12.25 -3.97
CA PRO A 53 -12.18 -13.56 -4.30
C PRO A 53 -11.17 -14.69 -4.08
N ARG A 54 -11.67 -15.91 -3.85
CA ARG A 54 -10.88 -17.15 -3.77
C ARG A 54 -9.74 -17.08 -2.74
N GLY A 55 -9.98 -16.44 -1.60
CA GLY A 55 -8.97 -16.31 -0.54
C GLY A 55 -7.83 -15.35 -0.87
N THR A 56 -8.00 -14.47 -1.87
CA THR A 56 -7.03 -13.42 -2.16
C THR A 56 -7.00 -12.42 -1.01
N VAL A 57 -5.80 -12.07 -0.54
CA VAL A 57 -5.59 -11.00 0.43
C VAL A 57 -4.50 -10.09 -0.12
N LEU A 58 -4.74 -8.78 -0.11
CA LEU A 58 -3.73 -7.79 -0.48
C LEU A 58 -3.44 -6.88 0.70
N ILE A 59 -2.16 -6.51 0.83
CA ILE A 59 -1.72 -5.43 1.70
C ILE A 59 -1.10 -4.36 0.82
N ALA A 60 -1.69 -3.17 0.80
CA ALA A 60 -1.10 -1.99 0.17
C ALA A 60 -0.39 -1.14 1.22
N TYR A 61 0.75 -0.57 0.85
CA TYR A 61 1.51 0.36 1.69
C TYR A 61 2.32 1.32 0.82
N THR A 62 2.76 2.44 1.41
CA THR A 62 3.65 3.38 0.74
C THR A 62 5.11 3.13 1.15
N GLN A 63 5.97 2.87 0.17
CA GLN A 63 7.43 2.99 0.33
C GLN A 63 7.82 4.46 0.20
N VAL A 64 8.58 4.98 1.16
CA VAL A 64 9.20 6.31 1.12
C VAL A 64 10.48 6.26 0.30
N LEU A 65 10.72 7.28 -0.51
CA LEU A 65 11.93 7.42 -1.31
C LEU A 65 12.82 8.56 -0.80
N SER A 66 13.94 8.81 -1.48
CA SER A 66 15.01 9.71 -1.04
C SER A 66 14.63 11.20 -0.95
N LYS A 67 13.48 11.63 -1.48
CA LYS A 67 13.04 13.04 -1.48
C LYS A 67 11.74 13.24 -0.69
N PRO A 68 11.50 14.44 -0.12
CA PRO A 68 10.24 14.75 0.55
C PRO A 68 9.01 14.49 -0.33
N PHE A 69 7.96 13.92 0.26
CA PHE A 69 6.67 13.64 -0.40
C PHE A 69 6.75 12.69 -1.60
N THR A 70 7.87 12.01 -1.79
CA THR A 70 8.04 11.00 -2.83
C THR A 70 7.79 9.61 -2.26
N GLY A 71 7.29 8.71 -3.10
CA GLY A 71 6.92 7.38 -2.67
C GLY A 71 6.54 6.47 -3.80
N HIS A 72 6.45 5.18 -3.50
CA HIS A 72 5.86 4.17 -4.36
C HIS A 72 4.69 3.51 -3.66
N VAL A 73 3.62 3.25 -4.42
CA VAL A 73 2.53 2.39 -3.98
C VAL A 73 2.97 0.94 -4.14
N ARG A 74 3.09 0.23 -3.02
CA ARG A 74 3.58 -1.15 -2.95
C ARG A 74 2.45 -2.09 -2.53
N MET A 75 2.55 -3.34 -2.96
CA MET A 75 1.60 -4.38 -2.58
C MET A 75 2.28 -5.71 -2.24
N LEU A 76 1.71 -6.39 -1.26
CA LEU A 76 1.91 -7.82 -1.00
C LEU A 76 0.64 -8.57 -1.37
N ARG A 77 0.76 -9.74 -2.01
CA ARG A 77 -0.38 -10.57 -2.41
C ARG A 77 -0.33 -11.97 -1.84
N SER A 78 -1.43 -12.39 -1.24
CA SER A 78 -1.71 -13.77 -0.85
C SER A 78 -2.81 -14.36 -1.72
N VAL A 79 -2.73 -15.66 -1.98
CA VAL A 79 -3.76 -16.47 -2.65
C VAL A 79 -4.20 -17.66 -1.79
N ASP A 80 -3.79 -17.70 -0.52
CA ASP A 80 -4.02 -18.81 0.41
C ASP A 80 -4.70 -18.35 1.73
N GLY A 81 -5.46 -17.25 1.65
CA GLY A 81 -6.18 -16.68 2.79
C GLY A 81 -5.30 -15.87 3.74
N GLY A 82 -4.16 -15.37 3.26
CA GLY A 82 -3.22 -14.57 4.04
C GLY A 82 -2.18 -15.40 4.80
N LYS A 83 -2.04 -16.71 4.51
CA LYS A 83 -1.03 -17.55 5.18
C LYS A 83 0.36 -17.21 4.67
N THR A 84 0.53 -17.08 3.36
CA THR A 84 1.76 -16.62 2.72
C THR A 84 1.50 -15.41 1.84
N PHE A 85 2.53 -14.59 1.64
CA PHE A 85 2.48 -13.40 0.79
C PHE A 85 3.61 -13.46 -0.23
N SER A 86 3.36 -12.94 -1.42
CA SER A 86 4.38 -12.68 -2.44
C SER A 86 5.41 -11.68 -1.94
N PRO A 87 6.60 -11.60 -2.58
CA PRO A 87 7.46 -10.43 -2.47
C PRO A 87 6.70 -9.14 -2.84
N PRO A 88 7.16 -7.98 -2.34
CA PRO A 88 6.53 -6.70 -2.65
C PRO A 88 6.73 -6.30 -4.10
N PHE A 89 5.67 -5.76 -4.70
CA PHE A 89 5.69 -5.21 -6.06
C PHE A 89 5.13 -3.79 -6.09
N THR A 90 5.63 -2.97 -7.02
CA THR A 90 5.12 -1.61 -7.24
C THR A 90 3.92 -1.65 -8.19
N VAL A 91 2.84 -0.97 -7.82
CA VAL A 91 1.57 -0.99 -8.55
C VAL A 91 1.65 -0.24 -9.88
N HIS A 92 2.22 0.95 -9.86
CA HIS A 92 2.34 1.80 -11.06
C HIS A 92 3.57 1.42 -11.88
N ALA A 93 3.62 1.79 -13.16
CA ALA A 93 4.78 1.57 -14.04
C ALA A 93 5.86 2.64 -13.90
N ASP A 94 5.47 3.88 -13.63
CA ASP A 94 6.40 5.01 -13.48
C ASP A 94 7.35 4.79 -12.28
N ARG A 95 8.62 5.13 -12.44
CA ARG A 95 9.70 4.92 -11.46
C ARG A 95 10.41 6.21 -11.07
N GLN A 96 9.86 7.36 -11.43
CA GLN A 96 10.43 8.64 -11.04
C GLN A 96 10.38 8.79 -9.52
N VAL A 97 11.33 9.53 -8.96
CA VAL A 97 11.34 9.89 -7.53
C VAL A 97 10.45 11.11 -7.34
N ILE A 98 9.14 10.87 -7.44
CA ILE A 98 8.07 11.86 -7.29
C ILE A 98 6.95 11.29 -6.41
N THR A 99 5.87 12.06 -6.22
CA THR A 99 4.70 11.57 -5.49
C THR A 99 3.98 10.50 -6.30
N HIS A 100 4.02 9.25 -5.81
CA HIS A 100 3.06 8.18 -6.11
C HIS A 100 2.57 7.61 -4.77
N ARG A 101 1.58 8.26 -4.16
CA ARG A 101 1.21 8.02 -2.75
C ARG A 101 -0.29 8.18 -2.54
N PHE A 102 -0.73 7.93 -1.31
CA PHE A 102 -2.12 8.11 -0.88
C PHE A 102 -3.07 7.23 -1.69
N GLU A 103 -2.68 5.97 -1.87
CA GLU A 103 -3.46 5.00 -2.63
C GLU A 103 -4.78 4.68 -1.93
N SER A 104 -5.81 4.34 -2.70
CA SER A 104 -6.99 3.63 -2.24
C SER A 104 -7.15 2.36 -3.06
N VAL A 105 -7.51 1.27 -2.39
CA VAL A 105 -7.57 -0.06 -2.99
C VAL A 105 -8.84 -0.78 -2.55
N GLY A 106 -9.46 -1.53 -3.45
CA GLY A 106 -10.63 -2.35 -3.16
C GLY A 106 -10.96 -3.31 -4.29
N PHE A 107 -11.72 -4.36 -3.96
CA PHE A 107 -12.30 -5.26 -4.96
C PHE A 107 -13.74 -4.86 -5.24
N ASP A 108 -14.15 -4.92 -6.52
CA ASP A 108 -15.56 -4.82 -6.87
C ASP A 108 -16.31 -6.16 -6.70
N ARG A 109 -17.60 -6.19 -7.05
CA ARG A 109 -18.45 -7.38 -6.92
C ARG A 109 -18.04 -8.51 -7.88
N GLN A 110 -17.35 -8.19 -8.96
CA GLN A 110 -16.82 -9.15 -9.94
C GLN A 110 -15.45 -9.68 -9.49
N GLY A 111 -14.88 -9.13 -8.42
CA GLY A 111 -13.58 -9.52 -7.90
C GLY A 111 -12.42 -8.86 -8.64
N VAL A 112 -12.68 -7.79 -9.39
CA VAL A 112 -11.61 -6.98 -10.01
C VAL A 112 -11.02 -6.06 -8.96
N LEU A 113 -9.68 -6.00 -8.92
CA LEU A 113 -8.95 -5.07 -8.07
C LEU A 113 -8.94 -3.68 -8.70
N HIS A 114 -9.46 -2.71 -7.97
CA HIS A 114 -9.31 -1.29 -8.27
C HIS A 114 -8.28 -0.70 -7.33
N THR A 115 -7.30 0.01 -7.90
CA THR A 115 -6.32 0.79 -7.13
C THR A 115 -6.19 2.14 -7.77
N VAL A 116 -6.32 3.19 -6.97
CA VAL A 116 -6.13 4.57 -7.42
C VAL A 116 -5.16 5.29 -6.49
N TRP A 117 -4.40 6.27 -6.98
CA TRP A 117 -3.43 7.02 -6.17
C TRP A 117 -3.20 8.44 -6.66
N ILE A 118 -2.57 9.27 -5.82
CA ILE A 118 -2.13 10.62 -6.21
C ILE A 118 -0.75 10.53 -6.87
N ASP A 119 -0.66 11.09 -8.07
CA ASP A 119 0.53 11.03 -8.93
C ASP A 119 0.93 12.41 -9.44
N LYS A 120 2.24 12.69 -9.50
CA LYS A 120 2.79 13.95 -10.01
C LYS A 120 3.45 13.83 -11.39
N ARG A 121 3.36 12.70 -12.09
CA ARG A 121 4.02 12.53 -13.39
C ARG A 121 3.62 13.58 -14.42
N ASP A 122 2.36 14.03 -14.41
CA ASP A 122 1.90 15.09 -15.33
C ASP A 122 2.56 16.43 -15.04
N GLN A 123 2.91 16.70 -13.78
CA GLN A 123 3.69 17.89 -13.43
C GLN A 123 5.08 17.81 -14.04
N GLU A 124 5.74 16.65 -13.98
CA GLU A 124 7.08 16.46 -14.54
C GLU A 124 7.10 16.57 -16.07
N LEU A 125 6.01 16.16 -16.74
CA LEU A 125 5.85 16.28 -18.18
C LEU A 125 5.43 17.69 -18.64
N ALA A 126 4.94 18.53 -17.71
CA ALA A 126 4.44 19.84 -18.06
C ALA A 126 5.56 20.79 -18.53
N PRO A 127 5.31 21.60 -19.57
CA PRO A 127 6.22 22.67 -19.95
C PRO A 127 6.56 23.59 -18.77
N ARG A 128 7.68 24.28 -18.87
CA ARG A 128 8.10 25.27 -17.87
C ARG A 128 8.05 26.68 -18.44
N VAL A 129 7.65 27.63 -17.59
CA VAL A 129 7.81 29.07 -17.81
C VAL A 129 8.75 29.59 -16.72
N GLY A 130 9.99 29.89 -17.09
CA GLY A 130 11.07 30.08 -16.13
C GLY A 130 11.30 28.82 -15.29
N GLN A 131 11.26 28.95 -13.97
CA GLN A 131 11.46 27.83 -13.03
C GLN A 131 10.17 27.15 -12.59
N LYS A 132 9.02 27.49 -13.17
CA LYS A 132 7.70 26.97 -12.76
C LYS A 132 7.12 26.08 -13.83
N PHE A 133 6.57 24.93 -13.42
CA PHE A 133 5.74 24.09 -14.28
C PHE A 133 4.43 24.82 -14.64
N THR A 134 3.94 24.63 -15.87
CA THR A 134 2.65 25.17 -16.33
C THR A 134 1.47 24.44 -15.67
N TYR A 135 1.61 23.15 -15.39
CA TYR A 135 0.74 22.39 -14.51
C TYR A 135 1.41 22.27 -13.14
N ARG A 136 0.73 22.64 -12.05
CA ARG A 136 1.27 22.66 -10.67
C ARG A 136 0.51 21.71 -9.72
N GLY A 137 -0.21 20.77 -10.29
CA GLY A 137 -1.10 19.86 -9.57
C GLY A 137 -0.54 18.46 -9.40
N ALA A 138 -1.42 17.58 -8.93
CA ALA A 138 -1.29 16.14 -8.99
C ALA A 138 -2.61 15.58 -9.54
N ALA A 139 -2.54 14.43 -10.18
CA ALA A 139 -3.70 13.76 -10.76
C ALA A 139 -3.97 12.42 -10.06
N ILE A 140 -5.18 11.91 -10.24
CA ILE A 140 -5.56 10.57 -9.82
C ILE A 140 -5.31 9.62 -10.99
N TYR A 141 -4.60 8.54 -10.71
CA TYR A 141 -4.34 7.43 -11.62
C TYR A 141 -4.96 6.16 -11.07
#